data_AF-W7U0R7-F1
#
_entry.id   AF-W7U0R7-F1
#
_cell.length_a   1.000
_cell.length_b   1.000
_cell.length_c   1.000
_cell.angle_alpha   90.00
_cell.angle_beta   90.00
_cell.angle_gamma   90.00
#
_symmetry.space_group_name_H-M   'P 1'
#
loop_
_entity.id
_entity.type
_entity.pdbx_description
1 polymer ?
#
loop_
_entity_poly.entity_id
_entity_poly.type
_entity_poly.pdbx_seq_one_letter_code
_entity_poly.pdbx_strand_id
1 'polypeptide(L)'
;MKPYPIVTIATLAIGAVAVHGFVIPAPSSRRISHDPWSSTRFLRYVDVLQSTTLPSDTPGISSNSIVTNGLYPSDPVDDASCVSTETNLPISLRNDRIVEKKSKRRGPPPPVMVADGDVLESSWIHRSYVATHYLVTLAAMQQVASTYAGNGGVTPGDLTMLAATTAFSVLFSDFFSGIFHWSVDNYGNGKTPVLGTVIEAFQGHHDAPWTITYRQFSNNVHKITKITIPAMLAIVALHPSSPLVTLFATLFFNLQVLSQEFHKLSHLSKPPAWAVRLQDLGLIISRKEHGQHHSSPFESNYCILTGTCNRMLDESGFFRFLEKAVYDVTGVMPNCWKQGSSEFRAEMLVGRRGGADANMVDEKME
;
A
#
# COMPACT_ATOMS: atom_id res chain seq x y z
N MET A 1 34.46 0.75 13.96
CA MET A 1 33.01 0.83 13.74
C MET A 1 32.77 0.93 12.24
N LYS A 2 32.20 -0.11 11.61
CA LYS A 2 31.84 -0.04 10.17
C LYS A 2 30.67 0.96 10.01
N PRO A 3 30.68 1.84 9.01
CA PRO A 3 29.58 2.80 8.81
C PRO A 3 28.26 2.07 8.58
N TYR A 4 27.18 2.57 9.18
CA TYR A 4 25.85 1.98 9.08
C TYR A 4 25.39 1.99 7.62
N PRO A 5 25.10 0.83 7.00
CA PRO A 5 24.81 0.75 5.58
C PRO A 5 23.50 1.41 5.18
N ILE A 6 22.62 1.79 6.12
CA ILE A 6 21.29 2.33 5.81
C ILE A 6 21.34 3.73 5.19
N VAL A 7 22.25 4.60 5.65
CA VAL A 7 22.44 5.93 5.05
C VAL A 7 23.00 5.77 3.63
N THR A 8 23.94 4.84 3.43
CA THR A 8 24.50 4.52 2.10
C THR A 8 23.48 3.83 1.19
N ILE A 9 22.63 2.93 1.70
CA ILE A 9 21.60 2.20 0.94
C ILE A 9 20.46 3.14 0.54
N ALA A 10 19.97 3.98 1.45
CA ALA A 10 18.97 5.00 1.11
C ALA A 10 19.53 6.04 0.13
N THR A 11 20.79 6.45 0.30
CA THR A 11 21.45 7.39 -0.63
C THR A 11 21.74 6.75 -2.00
N LEU A 12 22.06 5.46 -2.07
CA LEU A 12 22.26 4.74 -3.34
C LEU A 12 20.93 4.45 -4.06
N ALA A 13 19.87 4.08 -3.32
CA ALA A 13 18.54 3.87 -3.89
C ALA A 13 17.90 5.17 -4.38
N ILE A 14 18.08 6.28 -3.65
CA ILE A 14 17.61 7.61 -4.05
C ILE A 14 18.52 8.22 -5.14
N GLY A 15 19.84 8.01 -5.04
CA GLY A 15 20.85 8.53 -5.98
C GLY A 15 20.83 7.86 -7.35
N ALA A 16 20.55 6.56 -7.43
CA ALA A 16 20.44 5.85 -8.72
C ALA A 16 19.24 6.33 -9.55
N VAL A 17 18.15 6.75 -8.90
CA VAL A 17 16.97 7.34 -9.56
C VAL A 17 17.24 8.77 -10.05
N ALA A 18 18.16 9.50 -9.40
CA ALA A 18 18.49 10.88 -9.76
C ALA A 18 19.60 11.00 -10.81
N VAL A 19 20.50 10.01 -10.95
CA VAL A 19 21.68 10.09 -11.83
C VAL A 19 21.49 9.38 -13.19
N HIS A 20 20.54 8.45 -13.30
CA HIS A 20 20.21 7.80 -14.57
C HIS A 20 18.72 8.00 -14.89
N GLY A 21 18.37 9.26 -15.18
CA GLY A 21 17.12 9.59 -15.84
C GLY A 21 16.87 8.65 -17.00
N PHE A 22 15.64 8.16 -17.09
CA PHE A 22 15.11 7.34 -18.16
C PHE A 22 15.52 7.88 -19.54
N VAL A 23 16.63 7.37 -20.09
CA VAL A 23 16.90 7.41 -21.51
C VAL A 23 16.28 6.14 -22.07
N ILE A 24 15.03 6.25 -22.51
CA ILE A 24 14.44 5.25 -23.39
C ILE A 24 15.21 5.34 -24.71
N PRO A 25 15.93 4.29 -25.16
CA PRO A 25 16.56 4.34 -26.47
C PRO A 25 15.46 4.37 -27.53
N ALA A 26 15.49 5.37 -28.41
CA ALA A 26 14.65 5.40 -29.59
C ALA A 26 14.86 4.09 -30.40
N PRO A 27 13.80 3.48 -30.97
CA PRO A 27 13.95 2.26 -31.74
C PRO A 27 14.80 2.54 -32.98
N SER A 28 15.93 1.84 -33.09
CA SER A 28 16.75 1.88 -34.30
C SER A 28 15.98 1.26 -35.47
N SER A 29 15.99 1.95 -36.60
CA SER A 29 15.35 1.52 -37.85
C SER A 29 16.01 0.27 -38.41
N ARG A 30 15.36 -0.90 -38.27
CA ARG A 30 15.61 -2.06 -39.15
C ARG A 30 14.32 -2.79 -39.52
N ARG A 31 13.96 -2.55 -40.78
CA ARG A 31 13.33 -3.41 -41.79
C ARG A 31 12.22 -4.38 -41.34
N ILE A 32 11.03 -3.95 -41.73
CA ILE A 32 9.73 -4.61 -41.87
C ILE A 32 9.84 -6.03 -42.47
N SER A 33 9.16 -6.98 -41.86
CA SER A 33 8.46 -8.08 -42.55
C SER A 33 7.05 -8.22 -41.96
N HIS A 34 6.06 -8.16 -42.85
CA HIS A 34 4.60 -8.33 -42.70
C HIS A 34 4.22 -9.55 -41.82
N ASP A 35 3.10 -9.67 -41.11
CA ASP A 35 1.70 -9.22 -41.34
C ASP A 35 0.84 -9.45 -40.04
N PRO A 36 -0.51 -9.39 -39.98
CA PRO A 36 -1.27 -8.32 -39.33
C PRO A 36 -2.18 -8.80 -38.19
N TRP A 37 -2.24 -8.09 -37.06
CA TRP A 37 -3.39 -8.17 -36.16
C TRP A 37 -3.86 -6.77 -35.75
N SER A 38 -5.08 -6.50 -36.19
CA SER A 38 -5.78 -5.22 -36.22
C SER A 38 -6.20 -4.72 -34.84
N SER A 39 -6.00 -3.42 -34.66
CA SER A 39 -6.68 -2.50 -33.75
C SER A 39 -8.19 -2.72 -33.69
N THR A 40 -8.76 -3.04 -32.51
CA THR A 40 -10.19 -2.76 -32.16
C THR A 40 -10.53 -3.06 -30.69
N ARG A 41 -9.83 -2.47 -29.71
CA ARG A 41 -10.32 -2.55 -28.30
C ARG A 41 -10.02 -1.36 -27.38
N PHE A 42 -9.89 -0.15 -27.93
CA PHE A 42 -9.62 1.06 -27.13
C PHE A 42 -10.71 2.14 -27.18
N LEU A 43 -11.90 1.88 -27.75
CA LEU A 43 -13.00 2.87 -27.85
C LEU A 43 -14.36 2.33 -27.35
N ARG A 44 -14.42 1.83 -26.11
CA ARG A 44 -15.70 1.50 -25.45
C ARG A 44 -15.79 1.98 -23.99
N TYR A 45 -15.33 3.20 -23.71
CA TYR A 45 -15.48 3.77 -22.36
C TYR A 45 -15.91 5.24 -22.29
N VAL A 46 -16.43 5.82 -23.38
CA VAL A 46 -16.80 7.26 -23.41
C VAL A 46 -18.30 7.54 -23.58
N ASP A 47 -19.17 6.56 -23.80
CA ASP A 47 -20.60 6.82 -24.12
C ASP A 47 -21.62 6.44 -23.03
N VAL A 48 -21.29 6.52 -21.74
CA VAL A 48 -22.27 6.21 -20.65
C VAL A 48 -22.49 7.37 -19.67
N LEU A 49 -22.30 8.63 -20.09
CA LEU A 49 -22.61 9.80 -19.26
C LEU A 49 -23.43 10.88 -19.97
N GLN A 50 -24.36 10.49 -20.86
CA GLN A 50 -25.39 11.39 -21.36
C GLN A 50 -26.74 10.67 -21.47
N SER A 51 -27.47 10.60 -20.36
CA SER A 51 -28.94 10.75 -20.30
C SER A 51 -29.45 10.28 -18.94
N THR A 52 -29.89 11.22 -18.11
CA THR A 52 -30.98 10.97 -17.15
C THR A 52 -31.58 12.32 -16.80
N THR A 53 -32.60 12.67 -17.58
CA THR A 53 -33.54 13.74 -17.30
C THR A 53 -34.41 13.34 -16.10
N LEU A 54 -34.49 14.22 -15.10
CA LEU A 54 -35.44 14.16 -13.98
C LEU A 54 -36.88 14.40 -14.47
N PRO A 55 -37.89 13.90 -13.75
CA PRO A 55 -39.14 14.61 -13.60
C PRO A 55 -39.41 15.01 -12.14
N SER A 56 -40.10 16.13 -12.03
CA SER A 56 -40.52 16.87 -10.84
C SER A 56 -41.85 16.39 -10.26
N ASP A 57 -42.12 16.86 -9.03
CA ASP A 57 -43.42 17.20 -8.43
C ASP A 57 -44.18 16.21 -7.50
N THR A 58 -43.98 16.49 -6.19
CA THR A 58 -44.94 16.70 -5.08
C THR A 58 -45.81 15.58 -4.46
N PRO A 59 -46.20 15.72 -3.15
CA PRO A 59 -46.66 14.63 -2.29
C PRO A 59 -48.17 14.63 -1.97
N GLY A 60 -48.73 13.44 -1.69
CA GLY A 60 -50.15 13.26 -1.32
C GLY A 60 -50.41 12.12 -0.32
N ILE A 61 -50.67 12.54 0.92
CA ILE A 61 -51.47 12.03 2.07
C ILE A 61 -52.28 10.69 1.97
N SER A 62 -52.22 9.93 3.10
CA SER A 62 -53.20 8.97 3.70
C SER A 62 -53.36 7.59 3.02
N SER A 63 -53.68 6.46 3.67
CA SER A 63 -54.17 6.10 5.02
C SER A 63 -53.96 4.59 5.28
N ASN A 64 -53.98 4.21 6.56
CA ASN A 64 -54.51 2.97 7.16
C ASN A 64 -54.00 1.56 6.76
N SER A 65 -53.37 0.93 7.77
CA SER A 65 -53.61 -0.43 8.34
C SER A 65 -54.13 -1.56 7.44
N ILE A 66 -53.49 -2.74 7.53
CA ILE A 66 -54.09 -3.99 8.06
C ILE A 66 -53.03 -5.11 8.10
N VAL A 67 -52.99 -5.80 9.24
CA VAL A 67 -52.30 -7.06 9.51
C VAL A 67 -53.23 -8.20 9.11
N THR A 68 -52.75 -9.20 8.37
CA THR A 68 -53.29 -10.58 8.45
C THR A 68 -52.23 -11.62 8.06
N ASN A 69 -52.02 -12.59 8.95
CA ASN A 69 -51.39 -13.88 8.71
C ASN A 69 -52.31 -14.79 7.87
N GLY A 70 -51.72 -15.77 7.17
CA GLY A 70 -52.33 -17.09 7.06
C GLY A 70 -52.19 -17.85 5.73
N LEU A 71 -51.58 -19.04 5.85
CA LEU A 71 -52.02 -20.34 5.30
C LEU A 71 -51.50 -20.83 3.93
N TYR A 72 -50.79 -21.97 4.04
CA TYR A 72 -50.51 -23.06 3.09
C TYR A 72 -51.78 -23.67 2.46
N PRO A 73 -51.70 -24.41 1.32
CA PRO A 73 -51.45 -25.88 1.33
C PRO A 73 -50.64 -26.41 0.10
N SER A 74 -49.66 -27.31 0.24
CA SER A 74 -49.68 -28.80 0.21
C SER A 74 -49.26 -29.44 -1.15
N ASP A 75 -48.35 -30.43 -1.07
CA ASP A 75 -47.64 -31.20 -2.13
C ASP A 75 -48.52 -32.11 -3.03
N PRO A 76 -47.97 -32.88 -4.00
CA PRO A 76 -47.35 -34.20 -3.73
C PRO A 76 -46.07 -34.55 -4.56
N VAL A 77 -45.05 -35.18 -3.97
CA VAL A 77 -44.63 -36.63 -3.98
C VAL A 77 -44.13 -37.18 -5.32
N ASP A 78 -42.87 -37.66 -5.34
CA ASP A 78 -42.51 -38.93 -6.00
C ASP A 78 -41.21 -39.54 -5.40
N ASP A 79 -41.30 -40.86 -5.18
CA ASP A 79 -40.36 -41.81 -4.56
C ASP A 79 -39.19 -42.21 -5.48
N ALA A 80 -38.03 -42.54 -4.90
CA ALA A 80 -37.24 -43.72 -5.31
C ALA A 80 -36.16 -44.08 -4.27
N SER A 81 -36.20 -45.36 -3.91
CA SER A 81 -35.57 -46.12 -2.81
C SER A 81 -34.11 -46.60 -3.04
N CYS A 82 -33.60 -47.28 -1.99
CA CYS A 82 -32.57 -48.35 -1.92
C CYS A 82 -31.13 -47.88 -1.55
N VAL A 83 -30.35 -48.46 -0.61
CA VAL A 83 -30.35 -49.74 0.13
C VAL A 83 -29.70 -49.54 1.51
N SER A 84 -30.20 -50.27 2.51
CA SER A 84 -29.72 -50.42 3.88
C SER A 84 -28.57 -51.43 4.04
N THR A 85 -27.59 -51.13 4.90
CA THR A 85 -26.90 -52.15 5.72
C THR A 85 -26.70 -51.61 7.12
N GLU A 86 -27.55 -52.03 8.05
CA GLU A 86 -27.36 -51.87 9.49
C GLU A 86 -26.43 -52.97 10.01
N THR A 87 -25.40 -52.58 10.76
CA THR A 87 -24.73 -53.44 11.73
C THR A 87 -24.99 -52.88 13.12
N ASN A 88 -25.69 -53.68 13.92
CA ASN A 88 -26.05 -53.41 15.32
C ASN A 88 -24.82 -53.28 16.24
N LEU A 89 -24.75 -52.22 17.05
CA LEU A 89 -24.13 -52.14 18.39
C LEU A 89 -24.40 -50.74 19.03
N PRO A 90 -24.36 -50.58 20.36
CA PRO A 90 -25.53 -50.25 21.17
C PRO A 90 -25.66 -48.78 21.58
N ILE A 91 -26.87 -48.44 22.02
CA ILE A 91 -27.30 -47.17 22.59
C ILE A 91 -26.50 -46.84 23.86
N SER A 92 -25.51 -45.96 23.75
CA SER A 92 -25.25 -44.91 24.74
C SER A 92 -24.32 -43.87 24.11
N LEU A 93 -24.52 -42.58 24.43
CA LEU A 93 -23.79 -41.42 23.91
C LEU A 93 -24.27 -40.88 22.54
N ARG A 94 -25.53 -40.44 22.47
CA ARG A 94 -25.93 -39.42 21.49
C ARG A 94 -26.70 -38.32 22.17
N ASN A 95 -25.96 -37.54 22.96
CA ASN A 95 -26.45 -36.28 23.51
C ASN A 95 -25.43 -35.16 23.30
N ASP A 96 -24.73 -35.17 22.16
CA ASP A 96 -24.01 -34.00 21.70
C ASP A 96 -24.99 -33.16 20.88
N ARG A 97 -25.70 -32.30 21.59
CA ARG A 97 -26.25 -31.08 20.98
C ARG A 97 -25.07 -30.44 20.26
N ILE A 98 -25.14 -30.39 18.93
CA ILE A 98 -24.36 -29.46 18.13
C ILE A 98 -24.84 -28.07 18.57
N VAL A 99 -24.25 -27.59 19.66
CA VAL A 99 -24.26 -26.17 19.98
C VAL A 99 -23.41 -25.57 18.88
N GLU A 100 -24.05 -25.06 17.83
CA GLU A 100 -23.46 -24.00 17.03
C GLU A 100 -23.05 -22.90 18.01
N LYS A 101 -21.80 -22.95 18.47
CA LYS A 101 -21.14 -21.81 19.06
C LYS A 101 -21.09 -20.80 17.92
N LYS A 102 -22.12 -19.95 17.83
CA LYS A 102 -22.01 -18.65 17.17
C LYS A 102 -20.71 -18.06 17.67
N SER A 103 -19.68 -18.12 16.84
CA SER A 103 -18.43 -17.45 17.07
C SER A 103 -18.82 -15.99 17.29
N LYS A 104 -18.86 -15.56 18.56
CA LYS A 104 -18.96 -14.15 18.88
C LYS A 104 -17.80 -13.55 18.12
N ARG A 105 -18.09 -12.78 17.06
CA ARG A 105 -17.08 -12.05 16.28
C ARG A 105 -16.29 -11.25 17.31
N ARG A 106 -15.13 -11.79 17.73
CA ARG A 106 -14.26 -11.11 18.68
C ARG A 106 -13.88 -9.82 17.98
N GLY A 107 -14.04 -8.70 18.68
CA GLY A 107 -13.49 -7.44 18.21
C GLY A 107 -11.99 -7.60 17.94
N PRO A 108 -11.37 -6.66 17.21
CA PRO A 108 -9.92 -6.68 17.04
C PRO A 108 -9.23 -6.84 18.41
N PRO A 109 -8.11 -7.57 18.47
CA PRO A 109 -7.38 -7.74 19.72
C PRO A 109 -6.95 -6.37 20.28
N PRO A 110 -6.73 -6.27 21.61
CA PRO A 110 -6.21 -5.05 22.20
C PRO A 110 -4.87 -4.67 21.55
N PRO A 111 -4.55 -3.37 21.44
CA PRO A 111 -3.31 -2.93 20.83
C PRO A 111 -2.11 -3.47 21.60
N VAL A 112 -1.10 -3.92 20.87
CA VAL A 112 0.20 -4.34 21.40
C VAL A 112 1.21 -3.27 21.02
N MET A 113 1.85 -2.67 22.02
CA MET A 113 2.89 -1.67 21.79
C MET A 113 4.20 -2.39 21.50
N VAL A 114 4.71 -2.20 20.29
CA VAL A 114 5.90 -2.88 19.78
C VAL A 114 7.18 -2.16 20.20
N ALA A 115 7.14 -0.83 20.25
CA ALA A 115 8.30 0.00 20.59
C ALA A 115 8.14 0.62 21.99
N ASP A 116 9.22 0.71 22.73
CA ASP A 116 9.24 1.31 24.07
C ASP A 116 8.86 2.80 24.03
N GLY A 117 7.98 3.22 24.95
CA GLY A 117 7.49 4.60 25.03
C GLY A 117 6.51 5.00 23.92
N ASP A 118 6.07 4.05 23.11
CA ASP A 118 5.06 4.27 22.09
C ASP A 118 3.68 4.55 22.71
N VAL A 119 2.92 5.44 22.09
CA VAL A 119 1.59 5.86 22.55
C VAL A 119 0.64 5.95 21.36
N LEU A 120 -0.65 5.70 21.59
CA LEU A 120 -1.67 5.73 20.54
C LEU A 120 -2.31 7.12 20.38
N GLU A 121 -2.30 7.89 21.47
CA GLU A 121 -2.88 9.21 21.54
C GLU A 121 -1.99 10.27 20.88
N SER A 122 -2.60 11.29 20.32
CA SER A 122 -1.87 12.43 19.78
C SER A 122 -1.66 13.50 20.85
N SER A 123 -0.40 13.84 21.08
CA SER A 123 -0.02 14.98 21.91
C SER A 123 -0.19 16.31 21.15
N TRP A 124 -0.13 17.43 21.86
CA TRP A 124 -0.04 18.76 21.24
C TRP A 124 1.18 18.93 20.34
N ILE A 125 2.29 18.25 20.66
CA ILE A 125 3.49 18.24 19.81
C ILE A 125 3.22 17.50 18.49
N HIS A 126 2.52 16.36 18.52
CA HIS A 126 2.14 15.69 17.27
C HIS A 126 1.28 16.59 16.40
N ARG A 127 0.30 17.26 17.03
CA ARG A 127 -0.61 18.20 16.34
C ARG A 127 0.12 19.39 15.75
N SER A 128 1.10 19.98 16.46
CA SER A 128 1.84 21.14 15.98
C SER A 128 2.71 20.84 14.78
N TYR A 129 3.35 19.67 14.72
CA TYR A 129 4.10 19.24 13.53
C TYR A 129 3.16 19.06 12.32
N VAL A 130 2.03 18.39 12.51
CA VAL A 130 1.06 18.19 11.44
C VAL A 130 0.46 19.51 10.95
N ALA A 131 0.08 20.40 11.88
CA ALA A 131 -0.40 21.75 11.53
C ALA A 131 0.66 22.54 10.76
N THR A 132 1.92 22.53 11.22
CA THR A 132 3.03 23.20 10.54
C THR A 132 3.21 22.67 9.12
N HIS A 133 3.20 21.35 8.91
CA HIS A 133 3.31 20.76 7.57
C HIS A 133 2.21 21.28 6.62
N TYR A 134 0.95 21.30 7.08
CA TYR A 134 -0.15 21.78 6.25
C TYR A 134 -0.12 23.30 6.05
N LEU A 135 0.36 24.09 7.00
CA LEU A 135 0.58 25.52 6.80
C LEU A 135 1.65 25.80 5.71
N VAL A 136 2.76 25.06 5.72
CA VAL A 136 3.79 25.20 4.68
C VAL A 136 3.28 24.69 3.33
N THR A 137 2.46 23.63 3.33
CA THR A 137 1.77 23.14 2.13
C THR A 137 0.87 24.22 1.52
N LEU A 138 0.07 24.91 2.34
CA LEU A 138 -0.77 26.02 1.88
C LEU A 138 0.07 27.15 1.29
N ALA A 139 1.21 27.49 1.92
CA ALA A 139 2.12 28.50 1.40
C ALA A 139 2.70 28.10 0.02
N ALA A 140 3.10 26.83 -0.15
CA ALA A 140 3.60 26.32 -1.42
C ALA A 140 2.51 26.33 -2.51
N MET A 141 1.28 25.91 -2.19
CA MET A 141 0.15 25.98 -3.12
C MET A 141 -0.23 27.41 -3.48
N GLN A 142 -0.10 28.35 -2.54
CA GLN A 142 -0.28 29.77 -2.82
C GLN A 142 0.78 30.29 -3.79
N GLN A 143 2.03 29.86 -3.70
CA GLN A 143 3.07 30.24 -4.69
C GLN A 143 2.69 29.74 -6.09
N VAL A 144 2.26 28.48 -6.22
CA VAL A 144 1.79 27.94 -7.51
C VAL A 144 0.65 28.80 -8.08
N ALA A 145 -0.36 29.09 -7.26
CA ALA A 145 -1.50 29.92 -7.68
C ALA A 145 -1.08 31.35 -8.07
N SER A 146 -0.21 31.98 -7.28
CA SER A 146 0.30 33.33 -7.53
C SER A 146 1.11 33.41 -8.83
N THR A 147 1.89 32.38 -9.16
CA THR A 147 2.65 32.33 -10.42
C THR A 147 1.72 32.32 -11.63
N TYR A 148 0.67 31.49 -11.63
CA TYR A 148 -0.30 31.50 -12.72
C TYR A 148 -1.11 32.80 -12.78
N ALA A 149 -1.50 33.36 -11.63
CA ALA A 149 -2.17 34.66 -11.60
C ALA A 149 -1.29 35.77 -12.19
N GLY A 150 0.01 35.78 -11.87
CA GLY A 150 0.99 36.74 -12.41
C GLY A 150 1.24 36.57 -13.91
N ASN A 151 1.05 35.36 -14.44
CA ASN A 151 1.20 35.05 -15.87
C ASN A 151 -0.06 35.31 -16.70
N GLY A 152 -1.06 35.99 -16.15
CA GLY A 152 -2.32 36.30 -16.86
C GLY A 152 -3.39 35.21 -16.75
N GLY A 153 -3.23 34.26 -15.83
CA GLY A 153 -4.17 33.18 -15.58
C GLY A 153 -3.67 31.80 -16.03
N VAL A 154 -4.54 30.80 -15.91
CA VAL A 154 -4.25 29.41 -16.29
C VAL A 154 -4.73 29.19 -17.73
N THR A 155 -3.82 28.76 -18.61
CA THR A 155 -4.18 28.38 -19.98
C THR A 155 -4.63 26.91 -20.06
N PRO A 156 -5.28 26.48 -21.16
CA PRO A 156 -5.58 25.05 -21.37
C PRO A 156 -4.31 24.16 -21.40
N GLY A 157 -3.18 24.68 -21.87
CA GLY A 157 -1.90 23.99 -21.83
C GLY A 157 -1.40 23.78 -20.41
N ASP A 158 -1.55 24.79 -19.55
CA ASP A 158 -1.20 24.69 -18.13
C ASP A 158 -2.06 23.65 -17.42
N LEU A 159 -3.38 23.60 -17.68
CA LEU A 159 -4.26 22.56 -17.12
C LEU A 159 -3.76 21.16 -17.46
N THR A 160 -3.32 20.95 -18.70
CA THR A 160 -2.75 19.68 -19.14
C THR A 160 -1.49 19.32 -18.36
N MET A 161 -0.58 20.29 -18.20
CA MET A 161 0.66 20.09 -17.43
C MET A 161 0.39 19.86 -15.94
N LEU A 162 -0.54 20.61 -15.34
CA LEU A 162 -0.95 20.44 -13.95
C LEU A 162 -1.54 19.04 -13.72
N ALA A 163 -2.38 18.56 -14.64
CA ALA A 163 -2.94 17.21 -14.57
C ALA A 163 -1.85 16.14 -14.72
N ALA A 164 -0.93 16.30 -15.68
CA ALA A 164 0.18 15.38 -15.88
C ALA A 164 1.12 15.34 -14.66
N THR A 165 1.48 16.51 -14.10
CA THR A 165 2.29 16.61 -12.88
C THR A 165 1.58 15.97 -11.69
N THR A 166 0.27 16.17 -11.55
CA THR A 166 -0.52 15.54 -10.47
C THR A 166 -0.51 14.01 -10.58
N ALA A 167 -0.77 13.48 -11.78
CA ALA A 167 -0.74 12.04 -12.03
C ALA A 167 0.65 11.45 -11.77
N PHE A 168 1.70 12.14 -12.23
CA PHE A 168 3.08 11.75 -11.97
C PHE A 168 3.42 11.78 -10.48
N SER A 169 3.00 12.81 -9.74
CA SER A 169 3.19 12.88 -8.29
C SER A 169 2.55 11.70 -7.57
N VAL A 170 1.34 11.27 -7.96
CA VAL A 170 0.68 10.10 -7.36
C VAL A 170 1.48 8.82 -7.62
N LEU A 171 1.83 8.55 -8.88
CA LEU A 171 2.58 7.34 -9.24
C LEU A 171 3.98 7.31 -8.60
N PHE A 172 4.70 8.43 -8.64
CA PHE A 172 6.01 8.53 -8.02
C PHE A 172 5.94 8.40 -6.49
N SER A 173 4.89 8.95 -5.87
CA SER A 173 4.69 8.82 -4.42
C SER A 173 4.38 7.40 -4.00
N ASP A 174 3.58 6.67 -4.79
CA ASP A 174 3.29 5.26 -4.54
C ASP A 174 4.56 4.41 -4.70
N PHE A 175 5.31 4.59 -5.79
CA PHE A 175 6.63 3.98 -5.99
C PHE A 175 7.57 4.26 -4.82
N PHE A 176 7.73 5.52 -4.42
CA PHE A 176 8.59 5.91 -3.30
C PHE A 176 8.16 5.27 -1.98
N SER A 177 6.85 5.17 -1.73
CA SER A 177 6.34 4.48 -0.54
C SER A 177 6.79 3.03 -0.49
N GLY A 178 6.84 2.35 -1.65
CA GLY A 178 7.35 0.99 -1.78
C GLY A 178 8.85 0.89 -1.50
N ILE A 179 9.67 1.79 -2.05
CA ILE A 179 11.12 1.83 -1.78
C ILE A 179 11.39 2.04 -0.29
N PHE A 180 10.69 3.00 0.32
CA PHE A 180 10.84 3.30 1.74
C PHE A 180 10.44 2.09 2.59
N HIS A 181 9.25 1.53 2.34
CA HIS A 181 8.71 0.39 3.08
C HIS A 181 9.62 -0.84 2.97
N TRP A 182 10.01 -1.22 1.75
CA TRP A 182 10.99 -2.28 1.51
C TRP A 182 12.28 -2.08 2.31
N SER A 183 12.80 -0.85 2.33
CA SER A 183 14.07 -0.55 3.00
C SER A 183 14.00 -0.72 4.51
N VAL A 184 12.92 -0.25 5.16
CA VAL A 184 12.78 -0.29 6.62
C VAL A 184 12.37 -1.67 7.13
N ASP A 185 11.64 -2.45 6.33
CA ASP A 185 11.28 -3.82 6.68
C ASP A 185 12.50 -4.74 6.63
N ASN A 186 13.40 -4.52 5.67
CA ASN A 186 14.48 -5.45 5.40
C ASN A 186 15.80 -5.11 6.08
N TYR A 187 16.05 -3.85 6.43
CA TYR A 187 17.36 -3.40 6.89
C TYR A 187 17.30 -2.58 8.17
N GLY A 188 18.32 -2.79 9.01
CA GLY A 188 18.44 -2.12 10.30
C GLY A 188 17.61 -2.75 11.40
N ASN A 189 17.54 -2.03 12.52
CA ASN A 189 16.77 -2.35 13.72
C ASN A 189 16.55 -1.08 14.56
N GLY A 190 15.93 -1.22 15.74
CA GLY A 190 15.67 -0.12 16.68
C GLY A 190 16.88 0.71 17.11
N LYS A 191 18.12 0.17 16.99
CA LYS A 191 19.37 0.88 17.32
C LYS A 191 19.94 1.68 16.14
N THR A 192 19.29 1.68 14.98
CA THR A 192 19.74 2.46 13.83
C THR A 192 19.72 3.95 14.13
N PRO A 193 20.82 4.70 13.90
CA PRO A 193 20.82 6.14 14.10
C PRO A 193 19.74 6.82 13.25
N VAL A 194 19.06 7.80 13.83
CA VAL A 194 17.98 8.60 13.20
C VAL A 194 16.69 7.81 12.90
N LEU A 195 16.78 6.65 12.24
CA LEU A 195 15.63 5.88 11.75
C LEU A 195 15.23 4.68 12.62
N GLY A 196 15.95 4.37 13.71
CA GLY A 196 15.71 3.16 14.51
C GLY A 196 14.26 3.00 14.97
N THR A 197 13.67 4.06 15.51
CA THR A 197 12.26 4.05 15.96
C THR A 197 11.23 3.92 14.83
N VAL A 198 11.62 4.19 13.58
CA VAL A 198 10.78 3.98 12.41
C VAL A 198 10.91 2.54 11.96
N ILE A 199 12.15 2.04 11.86
CA ILE A 199 12.46 0.67 11.46
C ILE A 199 11.80 -0.34 12.42
N GLU A 200 11.95 -0.14 13.73
CA GLU A 200 11.33 -1.01 14.74
C GLU A 200 9.79 -0.99 14.65
N ALA A 201 9.20 0.18 14.40
CA ALA A 201 7.75 0.31 14.27
C ALA A 201 7.21 -0.39 13.01
N PHE A 202 7.91 -0.29 11.88
CA PHE A 202 7.54 -0.99 10.64
C PHE A 202 7.72 -2.50 10.76
N GLN A 203 8.87 -2.96 11.27
CA GLN A 203 9.15 -4.40 11.39
C GLN A 203 8.18 -5.09 12.36
N GLY A 204 7.96 -4.56 13.56
CA GLY A 204 7.02 -5.21 14.48
C GLY A 204 5.55 -4.92 14.18
N HIS A 205 5.23 -4.06 13.20
CA HIS A 205 3.86 -3.95 12.67
C HIS A 205 3.41 -5.25 11.99
N HIS A 206 4.33 -6.04 11.43
CA HIS A 206 3.99 -7.38 10.91
C HIS A 206 3.51 -8.34 12.01
N ASP A 207 4.02 -8.19 13.25
CA ASP A 207 3.60 -9.01 14.39
C ASP A 207 2.28 -8.52 15.00
N ALA A 208 2.07 -7.19 15.05
CA ALA A 208 0.89 -6.55 15.65
C ALA A 208 0.18 -5.58 14.69
N PRO A 209 -0.35 -6.06 13.54
CA PRO A 209 -0.83 -5.20 12.46
C PRO A 209 -2.04 -4.33 12.84
N TRP A 210 -2.82 -4.76 13.83
CA TRP A 210 -4.01 -4.05 14.27
C TRP A 210 -3.68 -2.78 15.07
N THR A 211 -2.49 -2.68 15.66
CA THR A 211 -2.12 -1.57 16.56
C THR A 211 -2.22 -0.22 15.84
N ILE A 212 -1.87 -0.14 14.55
CA ILE A 212 -1.97 1.09 13.77
C ILE A 212 -3.40 1.64 13.72
N THR A 213 -4.42 0.77 13.75
CA THR A 213 -5.84 1.18 13.66
C THR A 213 -6.31 1.99 14.86
N TYR A 214 -5.64 1.85 16.01
CA TYR A 214 -5.93 2.60 17.23
C TYR A 214 -5.20 3.94 17.31
N ARG A 215 -4.22 4.21 16.44
CA ARG A 215 -3.46 5.45 16.46
C ARG A 215 -4.31 6.62 15.97
N GLN A 216 -4.32 7.70 16.75
CA GLN A 216 -4.89 8.96 16.30
C GLN A 216 -4.08 9.54 15.14
N PHE A 217 -4.74 10.29 14.25
CA PHE A 217 -4.16 10.81 13.01
C PHE A 217 -2.80 11.50 13.20
N SER A 218 -2.70 12.49 14.11
CA SER A 218 -1.44 13.22 14.28
C SER A 218 -0.33 12.32 14.83
N ASN A 219 -0.64 11.39 15.73
CA ASN A 219 0.32 10.40 16.21
C ASN A 219 0.82 9.52 15.04
N ASN A 220 -0.09 9.07 14.17
CA ASN A 220 0.23 8.21 13.04
C ASN A 220 1.19 8.87 12.03
N VAL A 221 1.02 10.18 11.77
CA VAL A 221 1.71 10.85 10.65
C VAL A 221 2.83 11.81 11.06
N HIS A 222 2.91 12.24 12.33
CA HIS A 222 3.84 13.33 12.72
C HIS A 222 5.32 13.02 12.45
N LYS A 223 5.75 11.76 12.54
CA LYS A 223 7.15 11.36 12.28
C LYS A 223 7.54 11.71 10.84
N ILE A 224 6.64 11.50 9.87
CA ILE A 224 6.85 11.88 8.47
C ILE A 224 6.81 13.41 8.32
N THR A 225 5.92 14.10 9.03
CA THR A 225 5.88 15.57 8.98
C THR A 225 7.17 16.22 9.45
N LYS A 226 7.86 15.66 10.46
CA LYS A 226 9.17 16.16 10.92
C LYS A 226 10.24 16.16 9.80
N ILE A 227 10.18 15.17 8.91
CA ILE A 227 11.12 15.03 7.79
C ILE A 227 10.69 15.93 6.62
N THR A 228 9.39 16.01 6.34
CA THR A 228 8.88 16.75 5.18
C THR A 228 8.81 18.27 5.39
N ILE A 229 8.65 18.76 6.62
CA ILE A 229 8.64 20.20 6.94
C ILE A 229 9.90 20.93 6.45
N PRO A 230 11.14 20.53 6.81
CA PRO A 230 12.33 21.24 6.35
C PRO A 230 12.48 21.18 4.83
N ALA A 231 12.12 20.07 4.18
CA ALA A 231 12.14 19.95 2.73
C ALA A 231 11.11 20.89 2.06
N MET A 232 9.89 20.94 2.60
CA MET A 232 8.84 21.84 2.12
C MET A 232 9.18 23.32 2.36
N LEU A 233 9.77 23.66 3.50
CA LEU A 233 10.27 25.00 3.78
C LEU A 233 11.36 25.40 2.79
N ALA A 234 12.27 24.49 2.43
CA ALA A 234 13.27 24.75 1.40
C ALA A 234 12.64 25.02 0.04
N ILE A 235 11.62 24.24 -0.37
CA ILE A 235 10.87 24.50 -1.62
C ILE A 235 10.22 25.89 -1.59
N VAL A 236 9.53 26.25 -0.51
CA VAL A 236 8.90 27.56 -0.35
C VAL A 236 9.93 28.69 -0.35
N ALA A 237 11.07 28.52 0.32
CA ALA A 237 12.11 29.54 0.43
C ALA A 237 12.89 29.74 -0.87
N LEU A 238 13.20 28.65 -1.59
CA LEU A 238 13.90 28.69 -2.87
C LEU A 238 12.99 29.21 -3.99
N HIS A 239 11.66 29.06 -3.83
CA HIS A 239 10.63 29.49 -4.77
C HIS A 239 11.00 29.19 -6.24
N PRO A 240 11.06 27.90 -6.63
CA PRO A 240 11.46 27.49 -7.97
C PRO A 240 10.71 28.25 -9.06
N SER A 241 11.42 28.65 -10.12
CA SER A 241 10.83 29.40 -11.23
C SER A 241 9.71 28.65 -11.95
N SER A 242 9.74 27.31 -11.93
CA SER A 242 8.68 26.46 -12.47
C SER A 242 7.63 26.14 -11.39
N PRO A 243 6.36 26.56 -11.56
CA PRO A 243 5.30 26.24 -10.61
C PRO A 243 5.01 24.73 -10.56
N LEU A 244 5.35 23.97 -11.61
CA LEU A 244 5.18 22.51 -11.65
C LEU A 244 6.12 21.79 -10.69
N VAL A 245 7.33 22.32 -10.44
CA VAL A 245 8.27 21.75 -9.46
C VAL A 245 7.71 21.91 -8.06
N THR A 246 7.21 23.10 -7.73
CA THR A 246 6.56 23.38 -6.44
C THR A 246 5.32 22.51 -6.26
N LEU A 247 4.47 22.37 -7.29
CA LEU A 247 3.32 21.48 -7.26
C LEU A 247 3.73 20.02 -7.01
N PHE A 248 4.68 19.52 -7.80
CA PHE A 248 5.17 18.14 -7.68
C PHE A 248 5.66 17.84 -6.26
N ALA A 249 6.55 18.68 -5.74
CA ALA A 249 7.13 18.51 -4.41
C ALA A 249 6.05 18.58 -3.32
N THR A 250 5.12 19.54 -3.44
CA THR A 250 4.02 19.71 -2.49
C THR A 250 3.12 18.47 -2.44
N LEU A 251 2.70 17.97 -3.61
CA LEU A 251 1.91 16.76 -3.71
C LEU A 251 2.68 15.55 -3.19
N PHE A 252 3.94 15.37 -3.61
CA PHE A 252 4.78 14.27 -3.20
C PHE A 252 4.87 14.17 -1.67
N PHE A 253 5.26 15.25 -0.99
CA PHE A 253 5.41 15.23 0.46
C PHE A 253 4.08 15.06 1.21
N ASN A 254 2.97 15.63 0.71
CA ASN A 254 1.65 15.41 1.31
C ASN A 254 1.18 13.96 1.15
N LEU A 255 1.41 13.36 -0.01
CA LEU A 255 1.05 11.97 -0.26
C LEU A 255 1.85 11.01 0.62
N GLN A 256 3.11 11.32 0.96
CA GLN A 256 3.86 10.54 1.96
C GLN A 256 3.27 10.64 3.38
N VAL A 257 2.66 11.77 3.74
CA VAL A 257 1.96 11.90 5.03
C VAL A 257 0.66 11.10 5.02
N LEU A 258 -0.08 11.18 3.91
CA LEU A 258 -1.36 10.49 3.75
C LEU A 258 -1.22 8.97 3.59
N SER A 259 -0.12 8.48 3.02
CA SER A 259 0.11 7.04 2.83
C SER A 259 0.05 6.27 4.15
N GLN A 260 0.50 6.84 5.27
CA GLN A 260 0.36 6.22 6.60
C GLN A 260 -1.08 6.13 7.09
N GLU A 261 -1.93 7.11 6.75
CA GLU A 261 -3.34 7.02 7.09
C GLU A 261 -4.06 6.03 6.16
N PHE A 262 -3.69 5.96 4.88
CA PHE A 262 -4.25 4.96 3.96
C PHE A 262 -3.82 3.54 4.34
N HIS A 263 -2.57 3.36 4.78
CA HIS A 263 -2.08 2.14 5.41
C HIS A 263 -2.92 1.76 6.64
N LYS A 264 -3.20 2.71 7.54
CA LYS A 264 -4.10 2.46 8.67
C LYS A 264 -5.50 2.02 8.22
N LEU A 265 -6.07 2.68 7.21
CA LEU A 265 -7.40 2.35 6.68
C LEU A 265 -7.45 0.94 6.06
N SER A 266 -6.34 0.44 5.48
CA SER A 266 -6.25 -0.92 4.93
C SER A 266 -6.24 -2.01 6.01
N HIS A 267 -5.98 -1.66 7.28
CA HIS A 267 -6.08 -2.57 8.42
C HIS A 267 -7.44 -2.53 9.14
N LEU A 268 -8.29 -1.55 8.86
CA LEU A 268 -9.59 -1.46 9.52
C LEU A 268 -10.50 -2.63 9.10
N SER A 269 -11.03 -3.34 10.11
CA SER A 269 -12.03 -4.40 9.87
C SER A 269 -13.33 -3.85 9.25
N LYS A 270 -13.68 -2.60 9.60
CA LYS A 270 -14.83 -1.84 9.09
C LYS A 270 -14.40 -0.40 8.78
N PRO A 271 -13.73 -0.16 7.64
CA PRO A 271 -13.38 1.20 7.21
C PRO A 271 -14.66 2.02 6.96
N PRO A 272 -14.61 3.36 7.07
CA PRO A 272 -15.74 4.21 6.72
C PRO A 272 -16.07 4.08 5.21
N ALA A 273 -17.33 4.29 4.85
CA ALA A 273 -17.82 4.05 3.49
C ALA A 273 -17.05 4.81 2.40
N TRP A 274 -16.61 6.04 2.70
CA TRP A 274 -15.79 6.83 1.77
C TRP A 274 -14.43 6.16 1.51
N ALA A 275 -13.81 5.56 2.53
CA ALA A 275 -12.52 4.90 2.38
C ALA A 275 -12.66 3.63 1.54
N VAL A 276 -13.72 2.84 1.79
CA VAL A 276 -14.04 1.66 0.97
C VAL A 276 -14.20 2.05 -0.50
N ARG A 277 -14.94 3.12 -0.79
CA ARG A 277 -15.11 3.62 -2.17
C ARG A 277 -13.79 4.00 -2.82
N LEU A 278 -12.90 4.69 -2.11
CA LEU A 278 -11.57 5.04 -2.65
C LEU A 278 -10.68 3.82 -2.85
N GLN A 279 -10.78 2.81 -1.98
CA GLN A 279 -10.08 1.53 -2.12
C GLN A 279 -10.57 0.74 -3.34
N ASP A 280 -11.88 0.68 -3.54
CA ASP A 280 -12.50 0.00 -4.70
C ASP A 280 -12.13 0.68 -6.03
N LEU A 281 -11.94 2.00 -6.02
CA LEU A 281 -11.49 2.79 -7.17
C LEU A 281 -9.97 2.71 -7.41
N GLY A 282 -9.20 2.09 -6.50
CA GLY A 282 -7.74 2.05 -6.57
C GLY A 282 -7.06 3.40 -6.29
N LEU A 283 -7.78 4.36 -5.68
CA LEU A 283 -7.25 5.68 -5.35
C LEU A 283 -6.46 5.69 -4.03
N ILE A 284 -6.73 4.72 -3.15
CA ILE A 284 -5.94 4.44 -1.94
C ILE A 284 -5.75 2.93 -1.80
N ILE A 285 -4.70 2.52 -1.09
CA ILE A 285 -4.34 1.10 -0.94
C ILE A 285 -5.52 0.26 -0.42
N SER A 286 -5.84 -0.81 -1.14
CA SER A 286 -6.91 -1.73 -0.75
C SER A 286 -6.49 -2.63 0.42
N ARG A 287 -7.47 -3.10 1.19
CA ARG A 287 -7.22 -4.09 2.26
C ARG A 287 -6.64 -5.39 1.72
N LYS A 288 -7.07 -5.82 0.52
CA LYS A 288 -6.61 -7.06 -0.10
C LYS A 288 -5.13 -6.94 -0.48
N GLU A 289 -4.78 -5.86 -1.17
CA GLU A 289 -3.43 -5.58 -1.64
C GLU A 289 -2.45 -5.49 -0.46
N HIS A 290 -2.77 -4.66 0.54
CA HIS A 290 -1.91 -4.58 1.72
C HIS A 290 -1.91 -5.88 2.53
N GLY A 291 -3.02 -6.62 2.57
CA GLY A 291 -3.07 -7.93 3.20
C GLY A 291 -2.12 -8.96 2.58
N GLN A 292 -1.82 -8.86 1.29
CA GLN A 292 -0.84 -9.74 0.63
C GLN A 292 0.58 -9.46 1.13
N HIS A 293 0.93 -8.19 1.37
CA HIS A 293 2.21 -7.82 1.97
C HIS A 293 2.43 -8.47 3.35
N HIS A 294 1.37 -8.63 4.15
CA HIS A 294 1.41 -9.28 5.48
C HIS A 294 1.60 -10.81 5.43
N SER A 295 1.85 -11.38 4.25
CA SER A 295 2.13 -12.81 4.12
C SER A 295 3.63 -13.04 4.23
N SER A 296 4.05 -13.83 5.22
CA SER A 296 5.44 -14.27 5.33
C SER A 296 5.91 -14.87 3.99
N PRO A 297 7.09 -14.47 3.47
CA PRO A 297 8.19 -13.76 4.15
C PRO A 297 8.19 -12.22 4.01
N PHE A 298 7.04 -11.58 3.81
CA PHE A 298 6.85 -10.13 3.71
C PHE A 298 7.65 -9.50 2.56
N GLU A 299 7.70 -10.19 1.42
CA GLU A 299 8.62 -9.87 0.34
C GLU A 299 8.02 -9.14 -0.87
N SER A 300 6.73 -8.79 -0.79
CA SER A 300 5.93 -8.24 -1.89
C SER A 300 5.01 -7.10 -1.43
N ASN A 301 4.38 -6.41 -2.39
CA ASN A 301 3.32 -5.43 -2.16
C ASN A 301 3.69 -4.27 -1.22
N TYR A 302 4.93 -3.75 -1.34
CA TYR A 302 5.46 -2.72 -0.44
C TYR A 302 4.81 -1.32 -0.60
N CYS A 303 4.21 -0.98 -1.74
CA CYS A 303 3.57 0.33 -1.93
C CYS A 303 2.27 0.44 -1.13
N ILE A 304 2.16 1.49 -0.32
CA ILE A 304 1.07 1.70 0.65
C ILE A 304 0.23 2.96 0.38
N LEU A 305 0.51 3.72 -0.68
CA LEU A 305 -0.31 4.89 -1.02
C LEU A 305 -1.57 4.44 -1.78
N THR A 306 -1.39 3.95 -3.01
CA THR A 306 -2.45 3.40 -3.85
C THR A 306 -2.26 1.91 -4.10
N GLY A 307 -1.01 1.42 -4.04
CA GLY A 307 -0.63 0.07 -4.43
C GLY A 307 -0.53 -0.15 -5.94
N THR A 308 -0.70 0.91 -6.75
CA THR A 308 -0.67 0.83 -8.22
C THR A 308 0.67 0.31 -8.75
N CYS A 309 1.77 0.62 -8.06
CA CYS A 309 3.11 0.20 -8.46
C CYS A 309 3.44 -1.26 -8.08
N ASN A 310 2.73 -1.87 -7.13
CA ASN A 310 3.08 -3.18 -6.56
C ASN A 310 3.26 -4.27 -7.61
N ARG A 311 2.21 -4.51 -8.41
CA ARG A 311 2.23 -5.56 -9.44
C ARG A 311 3.45 -5.46 -10.35
N MET A 312 3.78 -4.25 -10.82
CA MET A 312 4.92 -4.04 -11.71
C MET A 312 6.25 -4.28 -10.99
N LEU A 313 6.41 -3.80 -9.75
CA LEU A 313 7.64 -3.96 -8.99
C LEU A 313 7.88 -5.43 -8.58
N ASP A 314 6.82 -6.14 -8.23
CA ASP A 314 6.88 -7.54 -7.83
C ASP A 314 7.16 -8.45 -9.04
N GLU A 315 6.42 -8.30 -10.16
CA GLU A 315 6.60 -9.10 -11.38
C GLU A 315 7.97 -8.87 -12.05
N SER A 316 8.54 -7.66 -11.94
CA SER A 316 9.85 -7.34 -12.51
C SER A 316 11.03 -7.86 -11.68
N GLY A 317 10.79 -8.35 -10.46
CA GLY A 317 11.85 -8.73 -9.53
C GLY A 317 12.66 -7.53 -9.02
N PHE A 318 12.12 -6.31 -9.11
CA PHE A 318 12.82 -5.06 -8.78
C PHE A 318 13.41 -5.10 -7.35
N PHE A 319 12.63 -5.52 -6.36
CA PHE A 319 13.10 -5.63 -4.98
C PHE A 319 14.11 -6.77 -4.79
N ARG A 320 13.93 -7.92 -5.48
CA ARG A 320 14.91 -9.03 -5.44
C ARG A 320 16.27 -8.58 -5.97
N PHE A 321 16.26 -7.78 -7.04
CA PHE A 321 17.47 -7.18 -7.59
C PHE A 321 18.15 -6.24 -6.58
N LEU A 322 17.39 -5.33 -5.96
CA LEU A 322 17.95 -4.42 -4.96
C LEU A 322 18.53 -5.16 -3.76
N GLU A 323 17.86 -6.21 -3.29
CA GLU A 323 18.34 -7.03 -2.19
C GLU A 323 19.65 -7.72 -2.49
N LYS A 324 19.76 -8.31 -3.69
CA LYS A 324 21.00 -8.89 -4.16
C LYS A 324 22.10 -7.83 -4.25
N ALA A 325 21.81 -6.66 -4.81
CA ALA A 325 22.78 -5.57 -4.91
C ALA A 325 23.27 -5.11 -3.53
N VAL A 326 22.38 -4.93 -2.56
CA VAL A 326 22.75 -4.58 -1.18
C VAL A 326 23.60 -5.68 -0.55
N TYR A 327 23.23 -6.95 -0.72
CA TYR A 327 23.99 -8.07 -0.19
C TYR A 327 25.39 -8.17 -0.82
N ASP A 328 25.50 -8.04 -2.14
CA ASP A 328 26.79 -8.11 -2.85
C ASP A 328 27.75 -6.99 -2.41
N VAL A 329 27.22 -5.79 -2.14
CA VAL A 329 28.02 -4.63 -1.73
C VAL A 329 28.35 -4.65 -0.24
N THR A 330 27.43 -5.09 0.62
CA THR A 330 27.53 -4.89 2.08
C THR A 330 27.67 -6.19 2.88
N GLY A 331 27.32 -7.33 2.30
CA GLY A 331 27.16 -8.62 2.98
C GLY A 331 25.91 -8.72 3.87
N VAL A 332 25.05 -7.69 3.90
CA VAL A 332 23.86 -7.65 4.76
C VAL A 332 22.67 -8.29 4.05
N MET A 333 22.15 -9.37 4.62
CA MET A 333 20.94 -10.02 4.13
C MET A 333 19.68 -9.24 4.54
N PRO A 334 18.69 -9.08 3.64
CA PRO A 334 17.38 -8.54 3.98
C PRO A 334 16.63 -9.47 4.95
N ASN A 335 15.68 -8.93 5.69
CA ASN A 335 14.91 -9.71 6.67
C ASN A 335 14.00 -10.75 6.01
N CYS A 336 13.39 -10.45 4.86
CA CYS A 336 12.54 -11.40 4.16
C CYS A 336 13.29 -12.72 3.83
N TRP A 337 14.59 -12.67 3.51
CA TRP A 337 15.38 -13.89 3.28
C TRP A 337 15.65 -14.69 4.55
N LYS A 338 15.72 -14.02 5.71
CA LYS A 338 15.93 -14.69 7.02
C LYS A 338 14.67 -15.39 7.49
N GLN A 339 13.53 -14.81 7.17
CA GLN A 339 12.20 -15.29 7.56
C GLN A 339 11.62 -16.30 6.57
N GLY A 340 12.15 -16.36 5.33
CA GLY A 340 11.84 -17.40 4.35
C GLY A 340 12.37 -18.78 4.74
N SER A 341 11.83 -19.83 4.11
CA SER A 341 12.23 -21.23 4.33
C SER A 341 13.71 -21.47 4.02
N SER A 342 14.29 -22.53 4.59
CA SER A 342 15.68 -22.93 4.33
C SER A 342 15.96 -23.21 2.85
N GLU A 343 14.95 -23.64 2.09
CA GLU A 343 15.03 -23.89 0.65
C GLU A 343 15.18 -22.60 -0.16
N PHE A 344 14.41 -21.56 0.17
CA PHE A 344 14.54 -20.24 -0.46
C PHE A 344 15.93 -19.63 -0.21
N ARG A 345 16.47 -19.82 1.00
CA ARG A 345 17.83 -19.41 1.35
C ARG A 345 18.87 -20.15 0.52
N ALA A 346 18.67 -21.45 0.25
CA ALA A 346 19.56 -22.24 -0.58
C ALA A 346 19.50 -21.80 -2.05
N GLU A 347 18.32 -21.62 -2.63
CA GLU A 347 18.16 -21.26 -4.05
C GLU A 347 18.79 -19.90 -4.39
N MET A 348 18.59 -18.89 -3.55
CA MET A 348 19.18 -17.55 -3.73
C MET A 348 20.70 -17.53 -3.52
N LEU A 349 21.23 -18.40 -2.66
CA LEU A 349 22.68 -18.56 -2.46
C LEU A 349 23.32 -19.48 -3.53
N VAL A 350 22.56 -20.42 -4.10
CA VAL A 350 22.98 -21.37 -5.14
C VAL A 350 22.98 -20.74 -6.54
N GLY A 351 22.26 -19.63 -6.76
CA GLY A 351 22.49 -18.76 -7.93
C GLY A 351 23.95 -18.28 -8.06
N ARG A 352 24.78 -18.46 -7.02
CA ARG A 352 26.23 -18.24 -7.00
C ARG A 352 27.08 -19.45 -7.41
N ARG A 353 26.54 -20.67 -7.43
CA ARG A 353 27.25 -21.92 -7.79
C ARG A 353 26.98 -22.41 -9.22
N GLY A 354 26.45 -21.55 -10.09
CA GLY A 354 26.43 -21.79 -11.55
C GLY A 354 27.75 -21.45 -12.25
N GLY A 355 28.75 -20.94 -11.52
CA GLY A 355 30.07 -20.62 -12.06
C GLY A 355 31.10 -20.55 -10.94
N ALA A 356 31.93 -21.60 -10.86
CA ALA A 356 33.03 -21.81 -9.91
C ALA A 356 32.61 -22.26 -8.48
N ASP A 357 33.23 -23.37 -8.06
CA ASP A 357 33.28 -23.92 -6.70
C ASP A 357 32.01 -24.59 -6.13
N ALA A 358 31.64 -25.70 -6.76
CA ALA A 358 31.07 -26.84 -6.04
C ALA A 358 32.20 -27.79 -5.63
N ASN A 359 32.84 -27.54 -4.48
CA ASN A 359 33.58 -28.53 -3.67
C ASN A 359 34.26 -27.83 -2.49
N MET A 360 33.54 -27.69 -1.39
CA MET A 360 34.03 -27.56 0.00
C MET A 360 32.91 -26.94 0.80
N VAL A 361 32.16 -27.75 1.54
CA VAL A 361 31.83 -27.61 2.96
C VAL A 361 30.99 -28.84 3.26
N ASP A 362 31.67 -29.96 3.49
CA ASP A 362 31.12 -31.07 4.24
C ASP A 362 32.27 -31.65 5.05
N GLU A 363 32.58 -30.99 6.16
CA GLU A 363 33.29 -31.64 7.28
C GLU A 363 33.27 -30.76 8.53
N LYS A 364 32.85 -31.39 9.62
CA LYS A 364 33.04 -31.03 11.04
C LYS A 364 31.95 -30.18 11.70
N MET A 365 30.88 -30.88 12.07
CA MET A 365 30.37 -30.83 13.45
C MET A 365 30.30 -32.26 14.02
N GLU A 366 31.35 -32.65 14.73
CA GLU A 366 31.29 -33.54 15.90
C GLU A 366 31.84 -32.77 17.09
#